data_AF-A0A2P2FU59-F1
#
_entry.id   AF-A0A2P2FU59-F1
#
_cell.length_a   1.000
_cell.length_b   1.000
_cell.length_c   1.000
_cell.angle_alpha   90.00
_cell.angle_beta   90.00
_cell.angle_gamma   90.00
#
_symmetry.space_group_name_H-M   'P 1'
#
loop_
_entity.id
_entity.type
_entity.pdbx_description
1 polymer ?
#
loop_
_entity_poly.entity_id
_entity_poly.type
_entity_poly.pdbx_seq_one_letter_code
_entity_poly.pdbx_strand_id
1 'polypeptide(L)'
;MPGVANVIVPLAPPVYLELVAATDPGASEAAARLAAFTAAGDRLFTWAMEPDDFDARAAGSGMVPVSGGGDTGRWRLLGEVEQGRPFFIEYDIVRTGRIEGWQRAYDEAAHDCAPGRVTYLEVGGDESDMRQWVGEVDVPLRMVGGEPRLAAAGIATARGEILLR
;
A
#
# COMPACT_ATOMS: atom_id res chain seq x y z
N MET A 1 0.50 7.21 -12.50
CA MET A 1 1.57 8.22 -12.36
C MET A 1 2.47 8.13 -13.59
N PRO A 2 2.85 9.24 -14.25
CA PRO A 2 3.69 9.17 -15.45
C PRO A 2 5.00 8.43 -15.20
N GLY A 3 5.32 7.47 -16.07
CA GLY A 3 6.55 6.66 -15.98
C GLY A 3 6.54 5.56 -14.92
N VAL A 4 5.39 5.25 -14.31
CA VAL A 4 5.23 4.12 -13.38
C VAL A 4 4.10 3.22 -13.89
N ALA A 5 4.39 1.93 -13.94
CA ALA A 5 3.39 0.88 -14.17
C ALA A 5 3.19 0.06 -12.89
N ASN A 6 2.00 -0.49 -12.73
CA ASN A 6 1.64 -1.32 -11.60
C ASN A 6 0.85 -2.55 -12.03
N VAL A 7 0.94 -3.60 -11.22
CA VAL A 7 0.09 -4.79 -11.29
C VAL A 7 -0.40 -5.10 -9.88
N ILE A 8 -1.70 -5.34 -9.76
CA ILE A 8 -2.32 -5.77 -8.51
C ILE A 8 -2.23 -7.29 -8.42
N VAL A 9 -1.68 -7.77 -7.31
CA VAL A 9 -1.76 -9.17 -6.87
C VAL A 9 -2.88 -9.22 -5.83
N PRO A 10 -4.06 -9.75 -6.17
CA PRO A 10 -5.15 -9.88 -5.22
C PRO A 10 -4.72 -10.75 -4.04
N LEU A 11 -5.09 -10.34 -2.83
CA LEU A 11 -5.05 -11.19 -1.65
C LEU A 11 -6.49 -11.44 -1.21
N ALA A 12 -6.71 -12.26 -0.17
CA ALA A 12 -8.05 -12.38 0.38
C ALA A 12 -8.56 -10.97 0.76
N PRO A 13 -9.71 -10.51 0.23
CA PRO A 13 -10.19 -9.15 0.46
C PRO A 13 -10.29 -8.79 1.94
N PRO A 14 -10.10 -7.51 2.33
CA PRO A 14 -10.09 -6.32 1.48
C PRO A 14 -8.68 -5.79 1.17
N VAL A 15 -7.68 -6.65 1.05
CA VAL A 15 -6.28 -6.24 0.86
C VAL A 15 -5.70 -6.77 -0.44
N TYR A 16 -4.66 -6.11 -0.92
CA TYR A 16 -3.91 -6.52 -2.11
C TYR A 16 -2.43 -6.19 -1.93
N LEU A 17 -1.58 -6.83 -2.74
CA LEU A 17 -0.19 -6.43 -2.93
C LEU A 17 -0.08 -5.73 -4.28
N GLU A 18 0.59 -4.58 -4.32
CA GLU A 18 0.86 -3.86 -5.57
C GLU A 18 2.32 -4.02 -5.95
N LEU A 19 2.56 -4.58 -7.14
CA LEU A 19 3.86 -4.59 -7.76
C LEU A 19 3.96 -3.32 -8.60
N VAL A 20 4.99 -2.51 -8.36
CA VAL A 20 5.23 -1.26 -9.08
C VAL A 20 6.60 -1.28 -9.73
N ALA A 21 6.69 -0.70 -10.93
CA ALA A 21 7.95 -0.54 -11.64
C ALA A 21 8.01 0.83 -12.32
N ALA A 22 9.19 1.46 -12.26
CA ALA A 22 9.46 2.63 -13.08
C ALA A 22 9.70 2.18 -14.53
N THR A 23 8.84 2.59 -15.45
CA THR A 23 8.95 2.30 -16.89
C THR A 23 9.64 3.41 -17.66
N ASP A 24 9.61 4.63 -17.13
CA ASP A 24 10.31 5.79 -17.67
C ASP A 24 10.76 6.70 -16.51
N PRO A 25 12.01 6.55 -16.02
CA PRO A 25 12.53 7.35 -14.92
C PRO A 25 12.59 8.87 -15.21
N GLY A 26 12.57 9.28 -16.49
CA GLY A 26 12.58 10.69 -16.87
C GLY A 26 11.21 11.36 -16.86
N ALA A 27 10.12 10.58 -16.78
CA ALA A 27 8.76 11.10 -16.91
C ALA A 27 8.24 11.82 -15.65
N SER A 28 8.79 11.52 -14.47
CA SER A 28 8.41 12.19 -13.22
C SER A 28 9.46 11.98 -12.11
N GLU A 29 9.46 12.86 -11.11
CA GLU A 29 10.30 12.72 -9.91
C GLU A 29 10.02 11.40 -9.17
N ALA A 30 8.76 11.00 -9.11
CA ALA A 30 8.38 9.76 -8.45
C ALA A 30 8.84 8.51 -9.24
N ALA A 31 8.81 8.54 -10.58
CA ALA A 31 9.42 7.48 -11.40
C ALA A 31 10.94 7.43 -11.23
N ALA A 32 11.61 8.59 -11.20
CA ALA A 32 13.05 8.67 -10.94
C ALA A 32 13.42 8.10 -9.56
N ARG A 33 12.66 8.45 -8.52
CA ARG A 33 12.86 7.95 -7.16
C ARG A 33 12.61 6.45 -7.04
N LEU A 34 11.55 5.93 -7.66
CA LEU A 34 11.28 4.49 -7.69
C LEU A 34 12.42 3.74 -8.39
N ALA A 35 12.88 4.23 -9.55
CA ALA A 35 14.01 3.64 -10.27
C ALA A 35 15.31 3.65 -9.45
N ALA A 36 15.61 4.77 -8.77
CA ALA A 36 16.77 4.86 -7.89
C ALA A 36 16.69 3.88 -6.71
N PHE A 37 15.50 3.68 -6.16
CA PHE A 37 15.28 2.76 -5.04
C PHE A 37 15.44 1.28 -5.45
N THR A 38 14.94 0.90 -6.61
CA THR A 38 15.01 -0.48 -7.11
C THR A 38 16.35 -0.80 -7.76
N ALA A 39 17.21 0.19 -8.04
CA ALA A 39 18.51 -0.02 -8.69
C ALA A 39 19.45 -0.98 -7.91
N ALA A 40 19.31 -1.06 -6.60
CA ALA A 40 20.10 -1.95 -5.75
C ALA A 40 19.40 -3.30 -5.46
N GLY A 41 18.27 -3.59 -6.12
CA GLY A 41 17.43 -4.77 -5.91
C GLY A 41 15.98 -4.46 -5.55
N ASP A 42 15.08 -5.39 -5.87
CA ASP A 42 13.66 -5.32 -5.54
C ASP A 42 13.44 -5.41 -4.01
N ARG A 43 12.50 -4.62 -3.51
CA ARG A 43 12.18 -4.55 -2.07
C ARG A 43 10.84 -3.87 -1.84
N LEU A 44 10.32 -3.98 -0.63
CA LEU A 44 9.11 -3.27 -0.23
C LEU A 44 9.32 -1.74 -0.27
N PHE A 45 8.43 -1.04 -0.98
CA PHE A 45 8.54 0.41 -1.15
C PHE A 45 7.74 1.19 -0.10
N THR A 46 6.44 0.94 0.01
CA THR A 46 5.53 1.64 0.95
C THR A 46 4.27 0.81 1.18
N TRP A 47 3.35 1.28 2.02
CA TRP A 47 2.00 0.72 2.16
C TRP A 47 0.94 1.83 2.19
N ALA A 48 -0.29 1.44 1.85
CA ALA A 48 -1.44 2.32 1.85
C ALA A 48 -2.43 1.91 2.94
N MET A 49 -3.13 2.90 3.49
CA MET A 49 -4.20 2.66 4.45
C MET A 49 -5.49 3.33 3.99
N GLU A 50 -6.61 2.65 4.18
CA GLU A 50 -7.92 3.25 3.98
C GLU A 50 -8.47 3.68 5.34
N PRO A 51 -8.60 4.99 5.61
CA PRO A 51 -9.20 5.47 6.85
C PRO A 51 -10.72 5.27 6.83
N ASP A 52 -11.32 5.17 8.02
CA ASP A 52 -12.78 5.10 8.17
C ASP A 52 -13.49 6.38 7.67
N ASP A 53 -12.87 7.54 7.90
CA ASP A 53 -13.32 8.84 7.42
C ASP A 53 -12.13 9.58 6.80
N PHE A 54 -12.05 9.53 5.47
CA PHE A 54 -10.96 10.13 4.70
C PHE A 54 -10.98 11.66 4.80
N ASP A 55 -12.15 12.29 4.79
CA ASP A 55 -12.28 13.74 4.81
C ASP A 55 -11.95 14.30 6.20
N ALA A 56 -12.34 13.61 7.28
CA ALA A 56 -11.90 13.94 8.64
C ALA A 56 -10.39 13.76 8.80
N ARG A 57 -9.80 12.69 8.24
CA ARG A 57 -8.35 12.47 8.28
C ARG A 57 -7.58 13.55 7.53
N ALA A 58 -8.10 14.00 6.38
CA ALA A 58 -7.54 15.11 5.61
C ALA A 58 -7.60 16.41 6.42
N ALA A 59 -8.78 16.76 6.95
CA ALA A 59 -8.98 17.96 7.77
C ALA A 59 -8.07 17.99 9.00
N GLY A 60 -7.96 16.87 9.73
CA GLY A 60 -7.13 16.76 10.93
C GLY A 60 -5.63 16.93 10.67
N SER A 61 -5.16 16.65 9.44
CA SER A 61 -3.77 16.86 9.04
C SER A 61 -3.49 18.18 8.33
N GLY A 62 -4.52 18.92 7.93
CA GLY A 62 -4.37 20.12 7.09
C GLY A 62 -3.81 19.84 5.69
N MET A 63 -3.80 18.58 5.24
CA MET A 63 -3.32 18.18 3.92
C MET A 63 -4.46 18.17 2.90
N VAL A 64 -4.14 18.49 1.65
CA VAL A 64 -5.08 18.46 0.53
C VAL A 64 -4.95 17.11 -0.19
N PRO A 65 -6.03 16.33 -0.34
CA PRO A 65 -6.01 15.11 -1.12
C PRO A 65 -5.68 15.36 -2.59
N VAL A 66 -4.93 14.42 -3.19
CA VAL A 66 -4.69 14.36 -4.63
C VAL A 66 -5.59 13.30 -5.24
N SER A 67 -6.35 13.67 -6.27
CA SER A 67 -7.17 12.72 -7.01
C SER A 67 -6.38 12.10 -8.17
N GLY A 68 -6.62 10.83 -8.42
CA GLY A 68 -6.08 10.09 -9.56
C GLY A 68 -7.01 8.98 -9.99
N GLY A 69 -6.59 8.22 -11.00
CA GLY A 69 -7.37 7.12 -11.53
C GLY A 69 -7.31 7.02 -13.04
N GLY A 70 -7.99 5.99 -13.55
CA GLY A 70 -8.18 5.72 -14.96
C GLY A 70 -9.44 4.88 -15.16
N ASP A 71 -9.50 4.14 -16.27
CA ASP A 71 -10.68 3.31 -16.59
C ASP A 71 -10.93 2.18 -15.58
N THR A 72 -9.91 1.82 -14.80
CA THR A 72 -9.95 0.78 -13.78
C THR A 72 -10.39 1.28 -12.40
N GLY A 73 -10.70 2.57 -12.26
CA GLY A 73 -11.21 3.17 -11.02
C GLY A 73 -10.58 4.52 -10.69
N ARG A 74 -11.25 5.32 -9.86
CA ARG A 74 -10.70 6.58 -9.35
C ARG A 74 -10.42 6.49 -7.85
N TRP A 75 -9.48 7.30 -7.41
CA TRP A 75 -9.04 7.32 -6.03
C TRP A 75 -8.65 8.73 -5.59
N ARG A 76 -8.69 8.95 -4.28
CA ARG A 76 -8.10 10.09 -3.58
C ARG A 76 -6.98 9.59 -2.70
N LEU A 77 -5.86 10.29 -2.71
CA LEU A 77 -4.68 9.98 -1.92
C LEU A 77 -4.36 11.15 -0.99
N LEU A 78 -3.98 10.86 0.24
CA LEU A 78 -3.57 11.85 1.23
C LEU A 78 -2.19 11.47 1.80
N GLY A 79 -1.25 12.41 1.76
CA GLY A 79 0.16 12.18 2.09
C GLY A 79 1.01 11.97 0.84
N GLU A 80 2.24 11.51 1.03
CA GLU A 80 3.19 11.25 -0.05
C GLU A 80 3.44 9.75 -0.21
N VAL A 81 3.56 9.28 -1.44
CA VAL A 81 3.94 7.90 -1.72
C VAL A 81 5.44 7.78 -1.51
N GLU A 82 5.88 7.50 -0.29
CA GLU A 82 7.29 7.45 0.09
C GLU A 82 7.62 6.24 0.97
N GLN A 83 8.91 5.99 1.21
CA GLN A 83 9.35 4.83 1.97
C GLN A 83 9.08 4.94 3.47
N GLY A 84 9.18 6.16 4.01
CA GLY A 84 9.28 6.38 5.45
C GLY A 84 7.98 6.17 6.22
N ARG A 85 6.83 6.28 5.55
CA ARG A 85 5.50 6.18 6.18
C ARG A 85 4.43 5.85 5.14
N PRO A 86 3.27 5.35 5.58
CA PRO A 86 2.17 5.10 4.66
C PRO A 86 1.50 6.40 4.22
N PHE A 87 0.80 6.31 3.09
CA PHE A 87 -0.20 7.28 2.69
C PHE A 87 -1.61 6.72 2.90
N PHE A 88 -2.60 7.61 2.91
CA PHE A 88 -4.00 7.22 3.00
C PHE A 88 -4.63 7.23 1.61
N ILE A 89 -5.53 6.30 1.35
CA ILE A 89 -6.22 6.18 0.07
C ILE A 89 -7.70 5.88 0.28
N GLU A 90 -8.54 6.52 -0.54
CA GLU A 90 -9.96 6.23 -0.67
C GLU A 90 -10.29 6.05 -2.15
N TYR A 91 -11.33 5.27 -2.45
CA TYR A 91 -11.75 4.94 -3.80
C TYR A 91 -13.16 5.49 -4.05
N ASP A 92 -13.46 5.85 -5.30
CA ASP A 92 -14.75 6.43 -5.70
C ASP A 92 -15.91 5.42 -5.78
N ILE A 93 -15.62 4.14 -5.56
CA ILE A 93 -16.59 3.07 -5.44
C ILE A 93 -16.92 2.79 -3.98
N VAL A 94 -18.19 2.58 -3.68
CA VAL A 94 -18.63 2.14 -2.34
C VAL A 94 -17.89 0.88 -1.92
N ARG A 95 -17.43 0.84 -0.67
CA ARG A 95 -16.56 -0.22 -0.11
C ARG A 95 -17.08 -1.63 -0.40
N THR A 96 -18.39 -1.87 -0.28
CA THR A 96 -19.00 -3.17 -0.54
C THR A 96 -18.81 -3.62 -1.99
N GLY A 97 -19.11 -2.76 -2.96
CA GLY A 97 -18.90 -3.05 -4.39
C GLY A 97 -17.43 -3.26 -4.74
N ARG A 98 -16.51 -2.57 -4.06
CA ARG A 98 -15.06 -2.79 -4.21
C ARG A 98 -14.63 -4.15 -3.68
N ILE A 99 -15.11 -4.56 -2.50
CA ILE A 99 -14.81 -5.88 -1.92
C ILE A 99 -15.31 -6.99 -2.84
N GLU A 100 -16.50 -6.85 -3.43
CA GLU A 100 -17.01 -7.81 -4.43
C GLU A 100 -16.11 -7.88 -5.68
N GLY A 101 -15.64 -6.74 -6.17
CA GLY A 101 -14.69 -6.67 -7.28
C GLY A 101 -13.35 -7.34 -6.94
N TRP A 102 -12.82 -7.10 -5.75
CA TRP A 102 -11.59 -7.74 -5.27
C TRP A 102 -11.76 -9.23 -5.03
N GLN A 103 -12.92 -9.68 -4.54
CA GLN A 103 -13.22 -11.10 -4.42
C GLN A 103 -13.21 -11.78 -5.79
N ARG A 104 -13.83 -11.16 -6.81
CA ARG A 104 -13.78 -11.68 -8.18
C ARG A 104 -12.35 -11.76 -8.71
N ALA A 105 -11.56 -10.70 -8.53
CA ALA A 105 -10.17 -10.69 -8.96
C ALA A 105 -9.33 -11.77 -8.26
N TYR A 106 -9.58 -12.00 -6.96
CA TYR A 106 -8.94 -13.07 -6.20
C TYR A 106 -9.29 -14.47 -6.72
N ASP A 107 -10.56 -14.71 -7.01
CA ASP A 107 -11.02 -16.00 -7.54
C ASP A 107 -10.47 -16.24 -8.96
N GLU A 108 -10.45 -15.21 -9.81
CA GLU A 108 -9.91 -15.25 -11.18
C GLU A 108 -8.40 -15.46 -11.22
N ALA A 109 -7.66 -14.94 -10.22
CA ALA A 109 -6.22 -15.12 -10.13
C ALA A 109 -5.81 -16.58 -9.84
N ALA A 110 -6.74 -17.41 -9.36
CA ALA A 110 -6.57 -18.86 -9.15
C ALA A 110 -5.27 -19.21 -8.40
N HIS A 111 -4.98 -18.49 -7.31
CA HIS A 111 -3.72 -18.64 -6.59
C HIS A 111 -3.50 -20.05 -6.03
N ASP A 112 -2.40 -20.70 -6.43
CA ASP A 112 -2.00 -22.01 -5.88
C ASP A 112 -1.79 -22.01 -4.36
N CYS A 113 -1.36 -20.87 -3.80
CA CYS A 113 -1.08 -20.75 -2.38
C CYS A 113 -2.27 -20.28 -1.54
N ALA A 114 -3.38 -19.85 -2.16
CA ALA A 114 -4.52 -19.20 -1.51
C ALA A 114 -4.08 -18.14 -0.48
N PRO A 115 -3.52 -16.99 -0.92
CA PRO A 115 -3.04 -15.97 -0.02
C PRO A 115 -4.21 -15.32 0.72
N GLY A 116 -4.06 -15.21 2.03
CA GLY A 116 -5.01 -14.63 2.96
C GLY A 116 -4.71 -13.15 3.21
N ARG A 117 -5.10 -12.68 4.40
CA ARG A 117 -4.84 -11.31 4.84
C ARG A 117 -3.37 -11.05 5.14
N VAL A 118 -3.00 -9.77 5.14
CA VAL A 118 -1.78 -9.27 5.81
C VAL A 118 -1.90 -9.56 7.30
N THR A 119 -0.88 -10.17 7.90
CA THR A 119 -0.87 -10.61 9.31
C THR A 119 -0.10 -9.66 10.22
N TYR A 120 0.88 -8.95 9.69
CA TYR A 120 1.64 -7.89 10.37
C TYR A 120 2.44 -7.06 9.36
N LEU A 121 2.90 -5.90 9.81
CA LEU A 121 3.93 -5.10 9.13
C LEU A 121 5.10 -4.87 10.08
N GLU A 122 6.34 -5.00 9.60
CA GLU A 122 7.54 -4.54 10.28
C GLU A 122 7.94 -3.17 9.75
N VAL A 123 8.06 -2.20 10.65
CA VAL A 123 8.23 -0.79 10.31
C VAL A 123 9.44 -0.21 11.00
N GLY A 124 10.36 0.38 10.23
CA GLY A 124 11.48 1.16 10.75
C GLY A 124 11.07 2.60 11.08
N GLY A 125 11.93 3.34 11.77
CA GLY A 125 11.67 4.70 12.22
C GLY A 125 11.23 4.79 13.69
N ASP A 126 10.79 5.99 14.07
CA ASP A 126 10.32 6.29 15.42
C ASP A 126 8.89 5.78 15.65
N GLU A 127 8.67 5.10 16.79
CA GLU A 127 7.38 4.51 17.13
C GLU A 127 6.32 5.57 17.45
N SER A 128 6.70 6.64 18.16
CA SER A 128 5.76 7.70 18.54
C SER A 128 5.27 8.43 17.30
N ASP A 129 6.18 8.80 16.40
CA ASP A 129 5.85 9.48 15.15
C ASP A 129 4.96 8.60 14.26
N MET A 130 5.31 7.32 14.10
CA MET A 130 4.51 6.38 13.31
C MET A 130 3.11 6.20 13.88
N ARG A 131 2.97 6.00 15.21
CA ARG A 131 1.67 5.82 15.86
C ARG A 131 0.82 7.09 15.80
N GLN A 132 1.43 8.26 15.98
CA GLN A 132 0.74 9.54 15.81
C GLN A 132 0.23 9.72 14.38
N TRP A 133 0.99 9.24 13.39
CA TRP A 133 0.62 9.34 11.99
C TRP A 133 -0.52 8.39 11.60
N VAL A 134 -0.38 7.10 11.92
CA VAL A 134 -1.29 6.05 11.44
C VAL A 134 -2.54 5.90 12.31
N GLY A 135 -2.46 6.23 13.60
CA GLY A 135 -3.54 5.98 14.55
C GLY A 135 -3.72 4.49 14.84
N GLU A 136 -4.98 4.06 14.99
CA GLU A 136 -5.33 2.64 15.13
C GLU A 136 -5.29 1.94 13.77
N VAL A 137 -4.85 0.68 13.77
CA VAL A 137 -4.69 -0.13 12.56
C VAL A 137 -5.17 -1.56 12.80
N ASP A 138 -5.69 -2.19 11.75
CA ASP A 138 -6.25 -3.55 11.80
C ASP A 138 -5.18 -4.66 11.90
N VAL A 139 -3.92 -4.32 11.63
CA VAL A 139 -2.80 -5.27 11.63
C VAL A 139 -1.72 -4.84 12.62
N PRO A 140 -1.09 -5.77 13.34
CA PRO A 140 0.03 -5.45 14.22
C PRO A 140 1.17 -4.73 13.46
N LEU A 141 1.56 -3.55 13.97
CA LEU A 141 2.80 -2.88 13.58
C LEU A 141 3.91 -3.27 14.54
N ARG A 142 4.93 -3.93 14.00
CA ARG A 142 6.14 -4.34 14.74
C ARG A 142 7.24 -3.32 14.44
N MET A 143 7.55 -2.48 15.40
CA MET A 143 8.63 -1.50 15.24
C MET A 143 9.98 -2.21 15.32
N VAL A 144 10.80 -2.05 14.28
CA VAL A 144 12.13 -2.69 14.17
C VAL A 144 13.29 -1.68 14.29
N GLY A 145 12.97 -0.40 14.49
CA GLY A 145 13.93 0.69 14.58
C GLY A 145 14.73 0.93 13.28
N GLY A 146 15.77 1.76 13.39
CA GLY A 146 16.57 2.21 12.25
C GLY A 146 15.81 3.20 11.35
N GLU A 147 16.23 3.31 10.10
CA GLU A 147 15.65 4.26 9.15
C GLU A 147 14.16 3.97 8.85
N PRO A 148 13.33 5.03 8.69
CA PRO A 148 11.93 4.90 8.29
C PRO A 148 11.76 4.09 7.00
N ARG A 149 11.09 2.94 7.08
CA ARG A 149 10.81 2.06 5.94
C ARG A 149 9.76 0.99 6.26
N LEU A 150 9.17 0.41 5.23
CA LEU A 150 8.53 -0.91 5.31
C LEU A 150 9.61 -1.99 5.24
N ALA A 151 9.89 -2.65 6.37
CA ALA A 151 10.97 -3.63 6.44
C ALA A 151 10.51 -5.05 6.10
N ALA A 152 9.27 -5.41 6.46
CA ALA A 152 8.68 -6.67 6.09
C ALA A 152 7.14 -6.65 6.16
N ALA A 153 6.51 -7.59 5.47
CA ALA A 153 5.08 -7.87 5.61
C ALA A 153 4.84 -9.38 5.66
N GLY A 154 3.99 -9.81 6.58
CA GLY A 154 3.50 -11.18 6.65
C GLY A 154 2.19 -11.33 5.89
N ILE A 155 2.06 -12.38 5.08
CA ILE A 155 0.82 -12.73 4.37
C ILE A 155 0.47 -14.17 4.72
N ALA A 156 -0.70 -14.36 5.34
CA ALA A 156 -1.19 -15.71 5.64
C ALA A 156 -1.45 -16.49 4.34
N THR A 157 -1.32 -17.81 4.39
CA THR A 157 -1.69 -18.73 3.30
C THR A 157 -2.24 -20.02 3.90
N ALA A 158 -2.86 -20.87 3.09
CA ALA A 158 -3.24 -22.22 3.55
C ALA A 158 -2.04 -23.10 3.96
N ARG A 159 -0.82 -22.72 3.57
CA ARG A 159 0.42 -23.49 3.77
C ARG A 159 1.37 -22.89 4.81
N GLY A 160 0.95 -21.85 5.53
CA GLY A 160 1.79 -21.08 6.44
C GLY A 160 1.78 -19.59 6.11
N GLU A 161 2.91 -18.92 6.27
CA GLU A 161 3.01 -17.47 6.06
C GLU A 161 4.08 -17.15 5.01
N ILE A 162 3.73 -16.30 4.04
CA ILE A 162 4.70 -15.70 3.12
C ILE A 162 5.27 -14.46 3.80
N LEU A 163 6.59 -14.34 3.76
CA LEU A 163 7.33 -13.21 4.30
C LEU A 163 7.94 -12.40 3.16
N LEU A 164 7.47 -11.17 3.00
CA LEU A 164 8.02 -10.20 2.05
C LEU A 164 9.06 -9.32 2.75
N ARG A 165 10.18 -9.02 2.07
CA ARG A 165 11.26 -8.13 2.50
C ARG A 165 11.76 -7.30 1.32
#